data_AF-A0A2I2A7E8-F1
#
_entry.id   AF-A0A2I2A7E8-F1
#
_cell.length_a   1.000
_cell.length_b   1.000
_cell.length_c   1.000
_cell.angle_alpha   90.00
_cell.angle_beta   90.00
_cell.angle_gamma   90.00
#
_symmetry.space_group_name_H-M   'P 1'
#
loop_
_entity.id
_entity.type
_entity.pdbx_description
1 polymer ?
#
loop_
_entity_poly.entity_id
_entity_poly.type
_entity_poly.pdbx_seq_one_letter_code
_entity_poly.pdbx_strand_id
1 'polypeptide(L)'
;MADNSELASMDENQLMDIELPMAPGIDWIGLLQWAGIAILIILGLIIVFWALTHYWFRIRLQLQLRHYGRRLKALDETVEIRRISYRIYSVFAMAQRHQLISAAETDALAVKINQACFSKPQVSRETLIDFMQAFRFALSANRPRLTSVLRQGFNQFVSFIGLNKGLSNE
;
A
#
# COMPACT_ATOMS: atom_id res chain seq x y z
N MET A 1 91.85 20.73 0.62
CA MET A 1 90.99 20.23 1.71
C MET A 1 89.70 21.01 1.61
N ALA A 2 88.79 20.50 0.78
CA ALA A 2 87.48 21.10 0.57
C ALA A 2 86.55 20.64 1.68
N ASP A 3 85.64 21.54 2.02
CA ASP A 3 84.80 21.57 3.20
C ASP A 3 83.78 20.42 3.20
N ASN A 4 84.01 19.42 4.05
CA ASN A 4 83.08 18.31 4.26
C ASN A 4 81.87 18.70 5.12
N SER A 5 81.77 19.96 5.58
CA SER A 5 80.64 20.41 6.41
C SER A 5 79.42 20.85 5.60
N GLU A 6 79.58 21.25 4.33
CA GLU A 6 78.44 21.58 3.45
C GLU A 6 77.66 20.36 2.94
N LEU A 7 78.32 19.19 2.82
CA LEU A 7 77.65 17.96 2.40
C LEU A 7 76.77 17.35 3.51
N ALA A 8 77.09 17.61 4.78
CA ALA A 8 76.31 17.12 5.91
C ALA A 8 75.01 17.91 6.13
N SER A 9 74.98 19.20 5.79
CA SER A 9 73.80 20.05 5.95
C SER A 9 72.77 19.92 4.82
N MET A 10 73.16 19.34 3.68
CA MET A 10 72.23 19.05 2.57
C MET A 10 71.46 17.73 2.73
N ASP A 11 71.96 16.80 3.57
CA ASP A 11 71.34 15.48 3.79
C ASP A 11 70.28 15.53 4.91
N GLU A 12 70.45 16.43 5.89
CA GLU A 12 69.52 16.58 7.02
C GLU A 12 68.20 17.29 6.66
N ASN A 13 68.18 18.06 5.57
CA ASN A 13 66.97 18.69 5.02
C ASN A 13 66.22 17.83 3.98
N GLN A 14 66.65 16.58 3.75
CA GLN A 14 66.02 15.64 2.83
C GLN A 14 65.20 14.54 3.50
N LEU A 15 64.97 14.64 4.81
CA LEU A 15 63.75 14.10 5.41
C LEU A 15 62.58 15.01 5.00
N MET A 16 62.26 15.01 3.70
CA MET A 16 60.93 15.38 3.26
C MET A 16 59.98 14.47 4.02
N ASP A 17 59.29 15.03 5.01
CA ASP A 17 58.03 14.53 5.51
C ASP A 17 57.09 14.39 4.31
N ILE A 18 57.19 13.25 3.62
CA ILE A 18 56.19 12.79 2.68
C ILE A 18 55.00 12.49 3.59
N GLU A 19 54.16 13.51 3.78
CA GLU A 19 52.81 13.32 4.31
C GLU A 19 52.15 12.27 3.43
N LEU A 20 52.13 11.02 3.89
CA LEU A 20 51.39 9.97 3.21
C LEU A 20 49.96 10.51 3.03
N PRO A 21 49.40 10.50 1.80
CA PRO A 21 48.04 10.92 1.61
C PRO A 21 47.21 10.09 2.58
N MET A 22 46.50 10.78 3.48
CA MET A 22 45.69 10.18 4.52
C MET A 22 44.89 9.06 3.87
N ALA A 23 45.18 7.81 4.25
CA ALA A 23 44.53 6.64 3.65
C ALA A 23 43.02 6.91 3.70
N PRO A 24 42.27 6.75 2.57
CA PRO A 24 40.89 7.18 2.51
C PRO A 24 40.12 6.52 3.64
N GLY A 25 39.88 7.29 4.70
CA GLY A 25 39.17 6.81 5.87
C GLY A 25 37.78 6.41 5.42
N ILE A 26 37.29 5.27 5.90
CA ILE A 26 35.90 4.89 5.66
C ILE A 26 35.04 6.00 6.26
N ASP A 27 34.37 6.76 5.39
CA ASP A 27 33.44 7.79 5.81
C ASP A 27 32.15 7.12 6.31
N TRP A 28 32.20 6.73 7.59
CA TRP A 28 31.08 6.13 8.30
C TRP A 28 29.84 7.03 8.31
N ILE A 29 30.03 8.36 8.28
CA ILE A 29 28.94 9.34 8.28
C ILE A 29 28.28 9.36 6.91
N GLY A 30 29.07 9.43 5.83
CA GLY A 30 28.58 9.30 4.47
C GLY A 30 27.82 7.98 4.25
N LEU A 31 28.37 6.86 4.75
CA LEU A 31 27.72 5.55 4.66
C LEU A 31 26.39 5.52 5.42
N LEU A 32 26.31 6.11 6.61
CA LEU A 32 25.08 6.23 7.38
C LEU A 32 24.02 7.09 6.66
N GLN A 33 24.44 8.20 6.04
CA GLN A 33 23.54 9.07 5.26
C GLN A 33 22.95 8.33 4.05
N TRP A 34 23.79 7.61 3.30
CA TRP A 34 23.33 6.79 2.17
C TRP A 34 22.39 5.67 2.62
N ALA A 35 22.70 5.01 3.74
CA ALA A 35 21.81 4.02 4.33
C ALA A 35 20.46 4.62 4.75
N GLY A 36 20.45 5.81 5.36
CA GLY A 36 19.24 6.54 5.71
C GLY A 36 18.39 6.91 4.50
N ILE A 37 19.01 7.43 3.44
CA ILE A 37 18.33 7.75 2.18
C ILE A 37 17.73 6.47 1.56
N ALA A 38 18.49 5.38 1.53
CA ALA A 38 18.00 4.09 1.00
C ALA A 38 16.77 3.59 1.77
N ILE A 39 16.77 3.68 3.10
CA ILE A 39 15.62 3.32 3.93
C ILE A 39 14.40 4.19 3.59
N LEU A 40 14.57 5.50 3.44
CA LEU A 40 13.47 6.40 3.07
C LEU A 40 12.88 6.08 1.69
N ILE A 41 13.73 5.75 0.72
CA ILE A 41 13.29 5.34 -0.62
C ILE A 41 12.50 4.02 -0.54
N ILE A 42 13.03 3.01 0.14
CA ILE A 42 12.36 1.73 0.34
C ILE A 42 10.99 1.94 0.98
N LEU A 43 10.93 2.80 1.99
CA LEU A 43 9.71 3.06 2.71
C LEU A 43 8.69 3.82 1.86
N GLY A 44 9.13 4.81 1.07
CA GLY A 44 8.29 5.47 0.06
C GLY A 44 7.71 4.46 -0.95
N LEU A 45 8.54 3.52 -1.42
CA LEU A 45 8.09 2.45 -2.32
C LEU A 45 7.05 1.54 -1.66
N ILE A 46 7.22 1.19 -0.39
CA ILE A 46 6.24 0.39 0.37
C ILE A 46 4.89 1.10 0.44
N ILE A 47 4.87 2.41 0.75
CA ILE A 47 3.64 3.20 0.82
C ILE A 47 2.95 3.25 -0.56
N VAL A 48 3.72 3.51 -1.62
CA VAL A 48 3.19 3.54 -2.99
C VAL A 48 2.65 2.17 -3.40
N PHE A 49 3.37 1.10 -3.12
CA PHE A 49 2.94 -0.27 -3.40
C PHE A 49 1.67 -0.64 -2.64
N TRP A 50 1.57 -0.25 -1.37
CA TRP A 50 0.37 -0.48 -0.55
C TRP A 50 -0.84 0.28 -1.11
N ALA A 51 -0.66 1.55 -1.46
CA ALA A 51 -1.71 2.38 -2.06
C ALA A 51 -2.17 1.82 -3.42
N LEU A 52 -1.23 1.42 -4.27
CA LEU A 52 -1.51 0.74 -5.54
C LEU A 52 -2.30 -0.54 -5.30
N THR A 53 -1.85 -1.40 -4.39
CA THR A 53 -2.51 -2.67 -4.08
C THR A 53 -3.94 -2.47 -3.60
N HIS A 54 -4.15 -1.52 -2.68
CA HIS A 54 -5.47 -1.20 -2.14
C HIS A 54 -6.41 -0.61 -3.20
N TYR A 55 -5.88 0.20 -4.12
CA TYR A 55 -6.64 0.78 -5.23
C TYR A 55 -6.98 -0.29 -6.29
N TRP A 56 -6.02 -1.14 -6.63
CA TRP A 56 -6.18 -2.22 -7.61
C TRP A 56 -7.20 -3.26 -7.14
N PHE A 57 -7.22 -3.56 -5.84
CA PHE A 57 -8.17 -4.49 -5.25
C PHE A 57 -9.63 -4.03 -5.44
N ARG A 58 -9.91 -2.72 -5.28
CA ARG A 58 -11.25 -2.15 -5.56
C ARG A 58 -11.62 -2.23 -7.04
N ILE A 59 -10.70 -1.86 -7.93
CA ILE A 59 -10.94 -1.92 -9.38
C ILE A 59 -11.25 -3.35 -9.80
N ARG A 60 -10.47 -4.31 -9.29
CA ARG A 60 -10.69 -5.75 -9.54
C ARG A 60 -12.08 -6.19 -9.10
N LEU A 61 -12.54 -5.80 -7.91
CA LEU A 61 -13.90 -6.10 -7.42
C LEU A 61 -14.98 -5.48 -8.32
N GLN A 62 -14.80 -4.22 -8.74
CA GLN A 62 -15.74 -3.56 -9.66
C GLN A 62 -15.79 -4.24 -11.03
N LEU A 63 -14.65 -4.69 -11.55
CA LEU A 63 -14.58 -5.45 -12.81
C LEU A 63 -15.26 -6.82 -12.68
N GLN A 64 -15.01 -7.54 -11.57
CA GLN A 64 -15.67 -8.81 -11.29
C GLN A 64 -17.19 -8.65 -11.24
N LEU A 65 -17.69 -7.64 -10.53
CA LEU A 65 -19.12 -7.30 -10.49
C LEU A 65 -19.68 -6.99 -11.88
N ARG A 66 -18.95 -6.23 -12.70
CA ARG A 66 -19.38 -5.93 -14.07
C ARG A 66 -19.45 -7.19 -14.93
N HIS A 67 -18.49 -8.10 -14.76
CA HIS A 67 -18.47 -9.38 -15.48
C HIS A 67 -19.65 -10.27 -15.07
N TYR A 68 -19.91 -10.41 -13.76
CA TYR A 68 -21.04 -11.20 -13.26
C TYR A 68 -22.39 -10.61 -13.67
N GLY A 69 -22.53 -9.27 -13.66
CA GLY A 69 -23.75 -8.61 -14.09
C GLY A 69 -24.04 -8.81 -15.57
N ARG A 70 -23.00 -8.86 -16.42
CA ARG A 70 -23.16 -9.19 -17.86
C ARG A 70 -23.55 -10.65 -18.07
N ARG A 71 -22.91 -11.59 -17.37
CA ARG A 71 -23.28 -13.02 -17.45
C ARG A 71 -24.71 -13.27 -16.99
N LEU A 72 -25.09 -12.71 -15.84
CA LEU A 72 -26.45 -12.84 -15.32
C LEU A 72 -27.49 -12.30 -16.31
N LYS A 73 -27.16 -11.27 -17.09
CA LYS A 73 -28.05 -10.74 -18.13
C LYS A 73 -28.26 -11.67 -19.32
N ALA A 74 -27.26 -12.49 -19.63
CA ALA A 74 -27.25 -13.41 -20.76
C ALA A 74 -27.79 -14.80 -20.42
N LEU A 75 -28.00 -15.09 -19.13
CA LEU A 75 -28.39 -16.39 -18.64
C LEU A 75 -29.88 -16.49 -18.38
N ASP A 76 -30.46 -17.58 -18.86
CA ASP A 76 -31.86 -17.99 -18.65
C ASP A 76 -31.95 -19.20 -17.69
N GLU A 77 -30.84 -19.90 -17.47
CA GLU A 77 -30.81 -21.14 -16.69
C GLU A 77 -30.65 -20.91 -15.18
N THR A 78 -31.56 -21.48 -14.39
CA THR A 78 -31.68 -21.28 -12.94
C THR A 78 -30.51 -21.85 -12.13
N VAL A 79 -29.87 -22.92 -12.62
CA VAL A 79 -28.69 -23.54 -11.98
C VAL A 79 -27.47 -22.61 -12.08
N GLU A 80 -27.31 -21.93 -13.22
CA GLU A 80 -26.23 -20.96 -13.41
C GLU A 80 -26.42 -19.71 -12.56
N ILE A 81 -27.67 -19.24 -12.40
CA ILE A 81 -28.02 -18.12 -11.52
C ILE A 81 -27.57 -18.40 -10.08
N ARG A 82 -27.80 -19.63 -9.57
CA ARG A 82 -27.38 -20.03 -8.23
C ARG A 82 -25.85 -20.10 -8.09
N ARG A 83 -25.13 -20.54 -9.12
CA ARG A 83 -23.66 -20.51 -9.10
C ARG A 83 -23.12 -19.09 -9.07
N ILE A 84 -23.76 -18.17 -9.79
CA ILE A 84 -23.37 -16.76 -9.81
C ILE A 84 -23.69 -16.08 -8.47
N SER A 85 -24.80 -16.40 -7.81
CA SER A 85 -25.14 -15.83 -6.51
C SER A 85 -24.09 -16.17 -5.44
N TYR A 86 -23.61 -17.41 -5.37
CA TYR A 86 -22.51 -17.79 -4.47
C TYR A 86 -21.21 -17.03 -4.77
N ARG A 87 -20.90 -16.80 -6.04
CA ARG A 87 -19.72 -15.99 -6.42
C ARG A 87 -19.89 -14.54 -5.98
N ILE A 88 -21.06 -13.96 -6.15
CA ILE A 88 -21.36 -12.59 -5.68
C ILE A 88 -21.25 -12.51 -4.16
N TYR A 89 -21.71 -13.54 -3.43
CA TYR A 89 -21.52 -13.62 -1.99
C TYR A 89 -20.06 -13.66 -1.57
N SER A 90 -19.22 -14.45 -2.26
CA SER A 90 -17.78 -14.48 -1.98
C SER A 90 -17.10 -13.11 -2.19
N VAL A 91 -17.52 -12.39 -3.24
CA VAL A 91 -17.05 -11.03 -3.55
C VAL A 91 -17.49 -10.04 -2.47
N PHE A 92 -18.72 -10.17 -1.97
CA PHE A 92 -19.24 -9.37 -0.86
C PHE A 92 -18.45 -9.64 0.44
N ALA A 93 -18.23 -10.91 0.78
CA ALA A 93 -17.44 -11.30 1.96
C ALA A 93 -15.99 -10.78 1.89
N MET A 94 -15.38 -10.79 0.71
CA MET A 94 -14.07 -10.16 0.49
C MET A 94 -14.15 -8.64 0.69
N ALA A 95 -15.17 -7.96 0.16
CA ALA A 95 -15.32 -6.52 0.32
C ALA A 95 -15.51 -6.11 1.79
N GLN A 96 -16.23 -6.91 2.57
CA GLN A 96 -16.39 -6.72 4.01
C GLN A 96 -15.08 -6.90 4.77
N ARG A 97 -14.32 -7.98 4.49
CA ARG A 97 -13.01 -8.24 5.13
C ARG A 97 -12.02 -7.12 4.92
N HIS A 98 -12.05 -6.48 3.75
CA HIS A 98 -11.16 -5.37 3.41
C HIS A 98 -11.74 -3.99 3.77
N GLN A 99 -12.82 -3.93 4.56
CA GLN A 99 -13.46 -2.68 5.02
C GLN A 99 -13.71 -1.68 3.88
N LEU A 100 -14.08 -2.18 2.70
CA LEU A 100 -14.27 -1.34 1.52
C LEU A 100 -15.61 -0.59 1.54
N ILE A 101 -16.48 -0.96 2.46
CA ILE A 101 -17.84 -0.45 2.62
C ILE A 101 -18.01 -0.10 4.09
N SER A 102 -18.76 0.98 4.35
CA SER A 102 -19.11 1.40 5.72
C SER A 102 -19.85 0.29 6.46
N ALA A 103 -19.60 0.12 7.75
CA ALA A 103 -20.22 -0.92 8.59
C ALA A 103 -21.77 -0.86 8.55
N ALA A 104 -22.34 0.34 8.54
CA ALA A 104 -23.79 0.52 8.46
C ALA A 104 -24.37 0.02 7.12
N GLU A 105 -23.64 0.22 6.02
CA GLU A 105 -24.04 -0.25 4.70
C GLU A 105 -23.80 -1.75 4.53
N THR A 106 -22.74 -2.30 5.14
CA THR A 106 -22.47 -3.75 5.09
C THR A 106 -23.59 -4.55 5.72
N ASP A 107 -24.15 -4.10 6.84
CA ASP A 107 -25.22 -4.84 7.53
C ASP A 107 -26.52 -4.82 6.72
N ALA A 108 -26.88 -3.67 6.16
CA ALA A 108 -28.03 -3.53 5.27
C ALA A 108 -27.91 -4.40 4.01
N LEU A 109 -26.71 -4.49 3.43
CA LEU A 109 -26.45 -5.34 2.25
C LEU A 109 -26.34 -6.82 2.60
N ALA A 110 -25.83 -7.15 3.79
CA ALA A 110 -25.71 -8.53 4.28
C ALA A 110 -27.08 -9.20 4.40
N VAL A 111 -28.08 -8.48 4.92
CA VAL A 111 -29.46 -8.98 4.99
C VAL A 111 -30.00 -9.30 3.59
N LYS A 112 -29.83 -8.39 2.64
CA LYS A 112 -30.30 -8.56 1.25
C LYS A 112 -29.63 -9.73 0.53
N ILE A 113 -28.30 -9.87 0.66
CA ILE A 113 -27.58 -10.96 -0.01
C ILE A 113 -27.85 -12.31 0.65
N ASN A 114 -28.04 -12.36 1.97
CA ASN A 114 -28.38 -13.58 2.66
C ASN A 114 -29.77 -14.08 2.25
N GLN A 115 -30.74 -13.15 2.13
CA GLN A 115 -32.06 -13.45 1.59
C GLN A 115 -31.97 -13.90 0.12
N ALA A 116 -31.09 -13.28 -0.68
CA ALA A 116 -30.94 -13.62 -2.10
C ALA A 116 -30.20 -14.96 -2.36
N CYS A 117 -29.26 -15.36 -1.50
CA CYS A 117 -28.40 -16.53 -1.72
C CYS A 117 -28.84 -17.78 -0.95
N PHE A 118 -29.50 -17.61 0.20
CA PHE A 118 -29.81 -18.72 1.12
C PHE A 118 -31.31 -18.92 1.38
N SER A 119 -32.19 -18.20 0.69
CA SER A 119 -33.63 -18.46 0.79
C SER A 119 -34.00 -19.76 0.06
N LYS A 120 -35.05 -20.43 0.58
CA LYS A 120 -35.62 -21.67 0.01
C LYS A 120 -36.23 -21.48 -1.40
N PRO A 121 -36.99 -20.42 -1.69
CA PRO A 121 -37.46 -20.16 -3.05
C PRO A 121 -36.30 -19.69 -3.96
N GLN A 122 -36.36 -20.06 -5.24
CA GLN A 122 -35.41 -19.52 -6.23
C GLN A 122 -35.63 -18.01 -6.35
N VAL A 123 -34.56 -17.26 -6.10
CA VAL A 123 -34.58 -15.81 -6.10
C VAL A 123 -34.54 -15.29 -7.52
N SER A 124 -35.41 -14.32 -7.82
CA SER A 124 -35.52 -13.76 -9.16
C SER A 124 -34.22 -13.10 -9.60
N ARG A 125 -33.94 -13.14 -10.89
CA ARG A 125 -32.80 -12.44 -11.48
C ARG A 125 -32.80 -10.94 -11.16
N GLU A 126 -33.98 -10.34 -11.07
CA GLU A 126 -34.17 -8.90 -10.80
C GLU A 126 -33.69 -8.50 -9.40
N THR A 127 -34.05 -9.26 -8.37
CA THR A 127 -33.61 -8.99 -6.99
C THR A 127 -32.10 -9.10 -6.83
N LEU A 128 -31.45 -10.00 -7.58
CA LEU A 128 -30.00 -10.12 -7.60
C LEU A 128 -29.34 -8.94 -8.35
N ILE A 129 -29.95 -8.44 -9.42
CA ILE A 129 -29.48 -7.23 -10.13
C ILE A 129 -29.59 -6.01 -9.23
N ASP A 130 -30.69 -5.84 -8.50
CA ASP A 130 -30.88 -4.74 -7.55
C ASP A 130 -29.84 -4.76 -6.44
N PHE A 131 -29.56 -5.94 -5.88
CA PHE A 131 -28.47 -6.10 -4.92
C PHE A 131 -27.11 -5.67 -5.52
N MET A 132 -26.81 -6.11 -6.74
CA MET A 132 -25.56 -5.74 -7.41
C MET A 132 -25.45 -4.24 -7.66
N GLN A 133 -26.56 -3.56 -7.97
CA GLN A 133 -26.57 -2.11 -8.14
C GLN A 133 -26.33 -1.40 -6.81
N ALA A 134 -27.02 -1.82 -5.74
CA ALA A 134 -26.82 -1.28 -4.38
C ALA A 134 -25.37 -1.49 -3.90
N PHE A 135 -24.78 -2.65 -4.15
CA PHE A 135 -23.39 -2.95 -3.80
C PHE A 135 -22.39 -2.10 -4.57
N ARG A 136 -22.64 -1.86 -5.87
CA ARG A 136 -21.81 -0.95 -6.67
C ARG A 136 -21.90 0.49 -6.17
N PHE A 137 -23.09 0.93 -5.76
CA PHE A 137 -23.30 2.25 -5.18
C PHE A 137 -22.52 2.40 -3.87
N ALA A 138 -22.66 1.46 -2.94
CA ALA A 138 -21.93 1.44 -1.66
C ALA A 138 -20.39 1.41 -1.84
N LEU A 139 -19.90 0.65 -2.82
CA LEU A 139 -18.47 0.63 -3.20
C LEU A 139 -17.98 1.95 -3.80
N SER A 140 -18.86 2.71 -4.45
CA SER A 140 -18.54 4.00 -5.06
C SER A 140 -18.64 5.17 -4.09
N ALA A 141 -19.60 5.12 -3.16
CA ALA A 141 -19.82 6.12 -2.12
C ALA A 141 -18.65 6.16 -1.14
N ASN A 142 -18.16 4.99 -0.72
CA ASN A 142 -16.99 4.87 0.15
C ASN A 142 -15.65 4.94 -0.61
N ARG A 143 -15.51 5.79 -1.64
CA ARG A 143 -14.20 6.02 -2.27
C ARG A 143 -13.31 6.78 -1.28
N PRO A 144 -12.26 6.15 -0.71
CA PRO A 144 -11.29 6.94 0.01
C PRO A 144 -10.60 7.83 -1.02
N ARG A 145 -10.61 9.14 -0.78
CA ARG A 145 -9.84 10.06 -1.63
C ARG A 145 -8.38 9.62 -1.52
N LEU A 146 -7.64 9.61 -2.63
CA LEU A 146 -6.20 9.27 -2.62
C LEU A 146 -5.45 10.07 -1.52
N THR A 147 -5.90 11.31 -1.29
CA THR A 147 -5.42 12.18 -0.22
C THR A 147 -5.67 11.63 1.19
N SER A 148 -6.80 10.96 1.46
CA SER A 148 -7.07 10.37 2.78
C SER A 148 -6.27 9.09 3.01
N VAL A 149 -6.07 8.28 1.97
CA VAL A 149 -5.23 7.06 2.04
C VAL A 149 -3.77 7.42 2.24
N LEU A 150 -3.27 8.41 1.49
CA LEU A 150 -1.91 8.96 1.66
C LEU A 150 -1.75 9.60 3.03
N ARG A 151 -2.74 10.37 3.50
CA ARG A 151 -2.71 10.97 4.85
C ARG A 151 -2.75 9.90 5.95
N GLN A 152 -3.48 8.81 5.76
CA GLN A 152 -3.53 7.72 6.73
C GLN A 152 -2.24 6.90 6.76
N GLY A 153 -1.67 6.59 5.58
CA GLY A 153 -0.33 5.99 5.48
C GLY A 153 0.75 6.90 6.04
N PHE A 154 0.66 8.21 5.82
CA PHE A 154 1.55 9.21 6.40
C PHE A 154 1.37 9.31 7.91
N ASN A 155 0.15 9.34 8.45
CA ASN A 155 -0.09 9.36 9.90
C ASN A 155 0.40 8.08 10.58
N GLN A 156 0.20 6.92 9.95
CA GLN A 156 0.76 5.65 10.46
C GLN A 156 2.28 5.68 10.42
N PHE A 157 2.87 6.23 9.37
CA PHE A 157 4.31 6.42 9.27
C PHE A 157 4.86 7.38 10.35
N VAL A 158 4.22 8.54 10.54
CA VAL A 158 4.56 9.51 11.60
C VAL A 158 4.42 8.87 12.99
N SER A 159 3.41 8.03 13.20
CA SER A 159 3.24 7.28 14.44
C SER A 159 4.31 6.21 14.65
N PHE A 160 4.75 5.55 13.57
CA PHE A 160 5.80 4.52 13.60
C PHE A 160 7.20 5.12 13.81
N ILE A 161 7.44 6.32 13.27
CA ILE A 161 8.66 7.11 13.52
C ILE A 161 8.68 7.74 14.92
N GLY A 162 7.59 7.67 15.69
CA GLY A 162 7.58 8.13 17.07
C GLY A 162 7.51 9.65 17.24
N LEU A 163 7.11 10.40 16.21
CA LEU A 163 6.88 11.85 16.30
C LEU A 163 5.63 12.23 17.11
N ASN A 164 4.82 11.23 17.53
CA ASN A 164 3.61 11.45 18.31
C ASN A 164 3.85 11.48 19.84
N LYS A 165 4.97 12.07 20.28
CA LYS A 165 5.24 12.40 21.69
C LYS A 165 5.09 13.90 22.02
N GLY A 166 4.56 14.72 21.09
CA GLY A 166 4.56 16.19 21.25
C GLY A 166 3.23 16.93 21.08
N LEU A 167 2.10 16.26 20.84
CA LEU A 167 0.78 16.94 20.70
C LEU A 167 -0.31 16.28 21.56
N SER A 168 0.05 15.86 22.77
CA SER A 168 -0.88 15.61 23.85
C SER A 168 -0.19 16.02 25.14
N ASN A 169 -0.15 17.33 25.41
CA ASN A 169 -0.34 17.89 26.74
C ASN A 169 -0.55 19.40 26.59
N GLU A 170 -1.68 19.83 27.13
CA GLU A 170 -2.24 21.20 27.27
C GLU A 170 -2.93 21.83 26.06
#